data_AF-A0A842N5L3-F1
#
_entry.id   AF-A0A842N5L3-F1
#
_cell.length_a   1.000
_cell.length_b   1.000
_cell.length_c   1.000
_cell.angle_alpha   90.00
_cell.angle_beta   90.00
_cell.angle_gamma   90.00
#
_symmetry.space_group_name_H-M   'P 1'
#
loop_
_entity.id
_entity.type
_entity.pdbx_description
1 polymer ?
#
loop_
_entity_poly.entity_id
_entity_poly.type
_entity_poly.pdbx_seq_one_letter_code
_entity_poly.pdbx_strand_id
1 'polypeptide(L)'
;CMDDWLDHIIKVAKELFIEENKFDIMLEEQFLAITNYCRGLSYNILAKDRMDTNPEFVFNYDIGKWLNNTTNLSLSDFKSTSSKIMFCLTDEQYQLVQENISMHGNIILSWIKPRKGGGFAELLQEFWRHPILITHSKKIIQQDPKNSTSDCEKGHNG
;
A
#
# COMPACT_ATOMS: atom_id res chain seq x y z
N CYS A 1 4.87 4.68 14.59
CA CYS A 1 3.84 4.03 13.75
C CYS A 1 4.51 2.98 12.85
N MET A 2 3.77 2.31 11.96
CA MET A 2 4.37 1.40 10.97
C MET A 2 5.34 2.13 10.02
N ASP A 3 5.05 3.39 9.70
CA ASP A 3 5.93 4.23 8.85
C ASP A 3 7.27 4.49 9.53
N ASP A 4 7.29 4.86 10.82
CA ASP A 4 8.54 5.04 11.59
C ASP A 4 9.40 3.78 11.60
N TRP A 5 8.75 2.61 11.72
CA TRP A 5 9.45 1.33 11.73
C TRP A 5 10.01 0.99 10.35
N LEU A 6 9.25 1.23 9.29
CA LEU A 6 9.75 1.07 7.92
C LEU A 6 10.92 2.01 7.64
N ASP A 7 10.82 3.29 8.01
CA ASP A 7 11.90 4.24 7.79
C ASP A 7 13.16 3.87 8.58
N HIS A 8 13.01 3.31 9.78
CA HIS A 8 14.14 2.74 10.53
C HIS A 8 14.80 1.58 9.78
N ILE A 9 14.02 0.63 9.25
CA ILE A 9 14.56 -0.50 8.46
C ILE A 9 15.27 0.01 7.20
N ILE A 10 14.66 0.95 6.48
CA ILE A 10 15.24 1.54 5.27
C ILE A 10 16.58 2.21 5.62
N LYS A 11 16.63 2.94 6.73
CA LYS A 11 17.85 3.60 7.19
C LYS A 11 18.96 2.59 7.47
N VAL A 12 18.66 1.54 8.26
CA VAL A 12 19.64 0.49 8.59
C VAL A 12 20.12 -0.22 7.32
N ALA A 13 19.22 -0.56 6.40
CA ALA A 13 19.59 -1.19 5.13
C ALA A 13 20.52 -0.30 4.29
N LYS A 14 20.23 1.01 4.23
CA LYS A 14 21.10 1.98 3.53
C LYS A 14 22.48 2.08 4.18
N GLU A 15 22.55 2.13 5.51
CA GLU A 15 23.80 2.17 6.26
C GLU A 15 24.68 0.95 5.94
N LEU A 16 24.09 -0.26 5.92
CA LEU A 16 24.80 -1.49 5.56
C LEU A 16 25.40 -1.45 4.14
N PHE A 17 24.64 -0.96 3.15
CA PHE A 17 25.17 -0.85 1.78
C PHE A 17 26.33 0.15 1.66
N ILE A 18 26.27 1.25 2.43
CA ILE A 18 27.33 2.25 2.47
C ILE A 18 28.58 1.68 3.14
N GLU A 19 28.43 0.96 4.26
CA GLU A 19 29.53 0.31 4.98
C GLU A 19 30.27 -0.71 4.10
N GLU A 20 29.55 -1.42 3.23
CA GLU A 20 30.15 -2.36 2.28
C GLU A 20 30.76 -1.69 1.03
N ASN A 21 30.69 -0.35 0.91
CA ASN A 21 31.12 0.42 -0.26
C ASN A 21 30.47 -0.07 -1.58
N LYS A 22 29.21 -0.53 -1.50
CA LYS A 22 28.42 -1.06 -2.64
C LYS A 22 27.33 -0.11 -3.12
N PHE A 23 27.15 1.03 -2.45
CA PHE A 23 26.09 1.99 -2.75
C PHE A 23 26.45 2.91 -3.92
N ASP A 24 26.49 2.34 -5.12
CA ASP A 24 26.65 3.11 -6.37
C ASP A 24 25.34 3.79 -6.81
N ILE A 25 25.44 4.63 -7.85
CA ILE A 25 24.30 5.41 -8.38
C ILE A 25 23.16 4.50 -8.85
N MET A 26 23.47 3.36 -9.48
CA MET A 26 22.45 2.44 -9.98
C MET A 26 21.73 1.75 -8.81
N LEU A 27 22.47 1.33 -7.78
CA LEU A 27 21.89 0.75 -6.58
C LEU A 27 21.08 1.79 -5.81
N GLU A 28 21.50 3.05 -5.74
CA GLU A 28 20.73 4.12 -5.12
C GLU A 28 19.38 4.34 -5.82
N GLU A 29 19.36 4.38 -7.16
CA GLU A 29 18.11 4.49 -7.94
C GLU A 29 17.16 3.31 -7.66
N GLN A 30 17.69 2.08 -7.66
CA GLN A 30 16.93 0.86 -7.38
C GLN A 30 16.41 0.83 -5.96
N PHE A 31 17.27 1.18 -5.00
CA PHE A 31 16.93 1.24 -3.58
C PHE A 31 15.82 2.26 -3.33
N LEU A 32 15.91 3.46 -3.93
CA LEU A 32 14.85 4.46 -3.83
C LEU A 32 13.52 3.95 -4.41
N ALA A 33 13.58 3.28 -5.57
CA ALA A 33 12.38 2.71 -6.18
C ALA A 33 11.73 1.64 -5.28
N ILE A 34 12.51 0.70 -4.74
CA ILE A 34 11.99 -0.34 -3.84
C ILE A 34 11.42 0.28 -2.57
N THR A 35 12.15 1.19 -1.94
CA THR A 35 11.75 1.79 -0.66
C THR A 35 10.50 2.66 -0.79
N ASN A 36 10.35 3.42 -1.87
CA ASN A 36 9.12 4.16 -2.15
C ASN A 36 7.93 3.24 -2.43
N TYR A 37 8.17 2.09 -3.07
CA TYR A 37 7.11 1.09 -3.24
C TYR A 37 6.66 0.53 -1.88
N CYS A 38 7.60 0.16 -1.00
CA CYS A 38 7.29 -0.28 0.37
C CYS A 38 6.56 0.79 1.19
N ARG A 39 6.97 2.06 1.08
CA ARG A 39 6.27 3.19 1.70
C ARG A 39 4.85 3.29 1.19
N GLY A 40 4.65 3.23 -0.12
CA GLY A 40 3.32 3.23 -0.74
C GLY A 40 2.41 2.14 -0.20
N LEU A 41 2.90 0.90 -0.13
CA LEU A 41 2.13 -0.25 0.37
C LEU A 41 1.72 -0.11 1.85
N SER A 42 2.61 0.42 2.69
CA SER A 42 2.43 0.44 4.16
C SER A 42 1.91 1.77 4.71
N TYR A 43 1.77 2.78 3.86
CA TYR A 43 1.44 4.12 4.27
C TYR A 43 0.11 4.20 5.03
N ASN A 44 0.15 4.75 6.24
CA ASN A 44 -1.02 5.19 6.98
C ASN A 44 -2.14 4.13 7.15
N ILE A 45 -1.82 2.84 7.10
CA ILE A 45 -2.81 1.74 7.10
C ILE A 45 -3.58 1.59 8.43
N LEU A 46 -3.04 2.16 9.52
CA LEU A 46 -3.61 2.06 10.86
C LEU A 46 -4.25 3.34 11.38
N ALA A 47 -4.04 4.48 10.74
CA ALA A 47 -4.58 5.74 11.24
C ALA A 47 -6.06 5.90 10.90
N LYS A 48 -6.68 6.91 11.52
CA LYS A 48 -8.10 7.19 11.36
C LYS A 48 -8.43 7.79 9.99
N ASP A 49 -7.52 8.57 9.44
CA ASP A 49 -7.60 9.26 8.14
C ASP A 49 -7.07 8.42 6.98
N ARG A 50 -6.95 7.09 7.16
CA ARG A 50 -6.36 6.17 6.18
C ARG A 50 -7.05 6.18 4.81
N MET A 51 -8.34 6.54 4.73
CA MET A 51 -9.06 6.67 3.45
C MET A 51 -8.87 8.05 2.79
N ASP A 52 -8.46 9.06 3.57
CA ASP A 52 -8.40 10.45 3.12
C ASP A 52 -7.05 10.78 2.45
N THR A 53 -6.06 9.90 2.61
CA THR A 53 -4.70 10.10 2.12
C THR A 53 -4.22 8.90 1.30
N ASN A 54 -3.84 9.13 0.04
CA ASN A 54 -3.21 8.13 -0.83
C ASN A 54 -1.85 8.65 -1.29
N PRO A 55 -0.73 7.95 -0.99
CA PRO A 55 0.57 8.42 -1.41
C PRO A 55 0.78 8.10 -2.89
N GLU A 56 1.50 8.99 -3.57
CA GLU A 56 1.88 8.86 -4.96
C GLU A 56 3.41 8.91 -5.08
N PHE A 57 3.96 8.04 -5.93
CA PHE A 57 5.38 8.04 -6.23
C PHE A 57 5.61 7.86 -7.72
N VAL A 58 6.73 8.39 -8.20
CA VAL A 58 7.18 8.23 -9.59
C VAL A 58 8.25 7.14 -9.61
N PHE A 59 8.07 6.16 -10.49
CA PHE A 59 8.96 5.02 -10.65
C PHE A 59 9.54 4.97 -12.05
N ASN A 60 10.85 4.73 -12.13
CA ASN A 60 11.57 4.45 -13.38
C ASN A 60 11.70 2.94 -13.63
N TYR A 61 11.03 2.12 -12.82
CA TYR A 61 11.06 0.67 -12.86
C TYR A 61 9.65 0.12 -12.72
N ASP A 62 9.36 -0.98 -13.42
CA ASP A 62 8.13 -1.72 -13.27
C ASP A 62 8.25 -2.73 -12.11
N ILE A 63 8.10 -2.22 -10.88
CA ILE A 63 8.23 -3.00 -9.64
C ILE A 63 7.19 -4.12 -9.58
N GLY A 64 5.96 -3.85 -10.04
CA GLY A 64 4.88 -4.85 -10.04
C GLY A 64 5.20 -6.03 -10.95
N LYS A 65 5.71 -5.77 -12.15
CA LYS A 65 6.14 -6.84 -13.07
C LYS A 65 7.37 -7.58 -12.56
N TRP A 66 8.30 -6.88 -11.92
CA TRP A 66 9.48 -7.49 -11.29
C TRP A 66 9.09 -8.46 -10.16
N LEU A 67 8.20 -8.06 -9.25
CA LEU A 67 7.74 -8.91 -8.14
C LEU A 67 6.98 -10.16 -8.60
N ASN A 68 6.27 -10.07 -9.73
CA ASN A 68 5.52 -11.19 -10.31
C ASN A 68 6.37 -12.06 -11.25
N ASN A 69 7.65 -11.74 -11.41
CA ASN A 69 8.53 -12.46 -12.32
C ASN A 69 8.97 -13.80 -11.69
N THR A 70 8.80 -14.89 -12.44
CA THR A 70 9.23 -16.24 -12.02
C THR A 70 10.64 -16.60 -12.45
N THR A 71 11.33 -15.68 -13.13
CA THR A 71 12.72 -15.85 -13.59
C THR A 71 13.68 -15.11 -12.66
N ASN A 72 14.96 -15.49 -12.61
CA ASN A 72 15.97 -14.83 -11.75
C ASN A 72 16.47 -13.48 -12.34
N LEU A 73 15.57 -12.68 -12.92
CA LEU A 73 15.91 -11.39 -13.51
C LEU A 73 16.10 -10.33 -12.41
N SER A 74 17.02 -9.40 -12.66
CA SER A 74 17.33 -8.30 -11.76
C SER A 74 16.36 -7.15 -11.96
N LEU A 75 16.26 -6.23 -10.99
CA LEU A 75 15.42 -5.04 -11.15
C LEU A 75 15.85 -4.17 -12.35
N SER A 76 17.14 -4.20 -12.73
CA SER A 76 17.65 -3.50 -13.91
C SER A 76 16.92 -3.89 -15.20
N ASP A 77 16.48 -5.15 -15.31
CA ASP A 77 15.78 -5.68 -16.48
C ASP A 77 14.34 -5.14 -16.62
N PHE A 78 13.83 -4.49 -15.57
CA PHE A 78 12.49 -3.90 -15.51
C PHE A 78 12.53 -2.36 -15.54
N LYS A 79 13.65 -1.76 -15.95
CA LYS A 79 13.73 -0.30 -16.17
C LYS A 79 12.75 0.08 -17.28
N SER A 80 11.91 1.07 -17.01
CA SER A 80 10.81 1.50 -17.89
C SER A 80 10.73 3.03 -17.94
N THR A 81 9.85 3.55 -18.78
CA THR A 81 9.52 4.98 -18.78
C THR A 81 8.89 5.38 -17.45
N SER A 82 9.29 6.53 -16.92
CA SER A 82 8.79 7.12 -15.68
C SER A 82 7.26 7.04 -15.61
N SER A 83 6.75 6.30 -14.63
CA SER A 83 5.33 6.07 -14.41
C SER A 83 4.95 6.46 -12.99
N LYS A 84 3.79 7.10 -12.83
CA LYS A 84 3.27 7.49 -11.52
C LYS A 84 2.34 6.39 -11.00
N ILE A 85 2.55 5.97 -9.76
CA ILE A 85 1.74 4.96 -9.07
C ILE A 85 1.16 5.59 -7.81
N MET A 86 -0.14 5.42 -7.62
CA MET A 86 -0.88 5.78 -6.41
C MET A 86 -1.22 4.53 -5.62
N PHE A 87 -1.12 4.58 -4.30
CA PHE A 87 -1.38 3.44 -3.45
C PHE A 87 -2.68 3.63 -2.67
N CYS A 88 -3.68 2.81 -2.97
CA CYS A 88 -5.04 2.97 -2.46
C CYS A 88 -5.43 1.83 -1.51
N LEU A 89 -6.21 2.16 -0.48
CA LEU A 89 -6.98 1.17 0.27
C LEU A 89 -8.33 0.95 -0.42
N THR A 90 -8.82 -0.28 -0.41
CA THR A 90 -10.21 -0.55 -0.81
C THR A 90 -11.15 -0.38 0.39
N ASP A 91 -12.43 -0.17 0.11
CA ASP A 91 -13.47 -0.09 1.15
C ASP A 91 -13.52 -1.38 1.98
N GLU A 92 -13.30 -2.54 1.36
CA GLU A 92 -13.24 -3.85 2.05
C GLU A 92 -12.09 -3.90 3.06
N GLN A 93 -10.89 -3.46 2.66
CA GLN A 93 -9.74 -3.37 3.56
C GLN A 93 -10.00 -2.41 4.72
N TYR A 94 -10.65 -1.28 4.44
CA TYR A 94 -11.01 -0.30 5.46
C TYR A 94 -11.99 -0.88 6.49
N GLN A 95 -13.07 -1.54 6.03
CA GLN A 95 -14.06 -2.15 6.90
C GLN A 95 -13.44 -3.25 7.75
N LEU A 96 -12.61 -4.10 7.16
CA LEU A 96 -11.89 -5.15 7.88
C LEU A 96 -11.06 -4.56 9.03
N VAL A 97 -10.30 -3.49 8.79
CA VAL A 97 -9.53 -2.82 9.84
C VAL A 97 -10.44 -2.19 10.88
N GLN A 98 -11.54 -1.55 10.46
CA GLN A 98 -12.47 -0.84 11.35
C GLN A 98 -13.21 -1.79 12.29
N GLU A 99 -13.69 -2.93 11.78
CA GLU A 99 -14.34 -3.99 12.56
C GLU A 99 -13.37 -4.60 13.57
N ASN A 100 -12.11 -4.80 13.19
CA ASN A 100 -11.12 -5.34 14.10
C ASN A 100 -10.77 -4.37 15.23
N ILE A 101 -10.65 -3.06 14.93
CA ILE A 101 -10.48 -2.03 15.96
C ILE A 101 -11.68 -2.02 16.90
N SER A 102 -12.91 -2.06 16.38
CA SER A 102 -14.12 -1.96 17.20
C SER A 102 -14.33 -3.18 18.09
N MET A 103 -14.05 -4.39 17.59
CA MET A 103 -14.23 -5.63 18.35
C MET A 103 -13.17 -5.85 19.43
N HIS A 104 -11.93 -5.41 19.21
CA HIS A 104 -10.81 -5.83 20.05
C HIS A 104 -10.06 -4.67 20.72
N GLY A 105 -10.38 -3.42 20.40
CA GLY A 105 -9.66 -2.23 20.88
C GLY A 105 -8.21 -2.12 20.40
N ASN A 106 -7.66 -3.20 19.83
CA ASN A 106 -6.36 -3.28 19.21
C ASN A 106 -6.40 -4.31 18.08
N ILE A 107 -5.88 -3.92 16.92
CA ILE A 107 -5.80 -4.75 15.72
C ILE A 107 -4.92 -5.97 15.98
N ILE A 108 -3.81 -5.87 16.70
CA ILE A 108 -2.84 -6.98 16.84
C ILE A 108 -3.45 -8.22 17.51
N LEU A 109 -4.37 -8.07 18.46
CA LEU A 109 -4.93 -9.18 19.24
C LEU A 109 -6.01 -9.98 18.50
N SER A 110 -6.68 -9.40 17.50
CA SER A 110 -7.71 -10.12 16.74
C SER A 110 -7.11 -11.10 15.73
N TRP A 111 -5.92 -10.79 15.21
CA TRP A 111 -5.37 -11.43 14.00
C TRP A 111 -4.44 -12.60 14.33
N ILE A 112 -4.13 -12.78 15.62
CA ILE A 112 -3.45 -13.96 16.17
C ILE A 112 -4.46 -15.12 16.37
N LYS A 113 -5.78 -14.85 16.28
CA LYS A 113 -6.78 -15.92 16.37
C LYS A 113 -6.87 -16.69 15.03
N PRO A 114 -6.76 -18.03 15.03
CA PRO A 114 -6.94 -18.81 13.82
C PRO A 114 -8.38 -18.67 13.32
N ARG A 115 -8.55 -18.15 12.10
CA ARG A 115 -9.81 -18.26 11.35
C ARG A 115 -9.80 -19.57 10.55
N LYS A 116 -10.96 -20.21 10.42
CA LYS A 116 -11.12 -21.37 9.54
C LYS A 116 -11.00 -20.90 8.08
N GLY A 117 -9.89 -21.19 7.42
CA GLY A 117 -9.79 -21.09 5.96
C GLY A 117 -8.88 -20.01 5.37
N GLY A 118 -7.86 -19.54 6.09
CA GLY A 118 -6.82 -18.69 5.49
C GLY A 118 -5.64 -18.49 6.43
N GLY A 119 -4.42 -18.55 5.91
CA GLY A 119 -3.20 -18.39 6.70
C GLY A 119 -2.93 -16.92 7.04
N PHE A 120 -2.09 -16.66 8.04
CA PHE A 120 -1.61 -15.31 8.37
C PHE A 120 -1.01 -14.57 7.15
N ALA A 121 -0.47 -15.30 6.17
CA ALA A 121 0.09 -14.76 4.94
C ALA A 121 -0.97 -14.19 3.97
N GLU A 122 -2.15 -14.80 3.85
CA GLU A 122 -3.26 -14.26 3.02
C GLU A 122 -3.82 -12.98 3.67
N LEU A 123 -3.93 -12.95 5.00
CA LEU A 123 -4.35 -11.78 5.76
C LEU A 123 -3.39 -10.58 5.62
N LEU A 124 -2.09 -10.83 5.46
CA LEU A 124 -1.13 -9.75 5.22
C LEU A 124 -1.31 -9.12 3.85
N GLN A 125 -1.70 -9.89 2.82
CA GLN A 125 -1.97 -9.32 1.50
C GLN A 125 -3.20 -8.40 1.51
N GLU A 126 -4.19 -8.69 2.35
CA GLU A 126 -5.37 -7.84 2.52
C GLU A 126 -5.10 -6.55 3.30
N PHE A 127 -3.90 -6.35 3.86
CA PHE A 127 -3.60 -5.20 4.70
C PHE A 127 -2.90 -4.05 3.96
N TRP A 128 -2.11 -4.40 2.95
CA TRP A 128 -1.32 -3.42 2.22
C TRP A 128 -2.15 -2.67 1.18
N ARG A 129 -1.81 -1.40 0.96
CA ARG A 129 -2.41 -0.63 -0.14
C ARG A 129 -2.09 -1.27 -1.48
N HIS A 130 -3.01 -1.09 -2.42
CA HIS A 130 -2.87 -1.60 -3.78
C HIS A 130 -2.27 -0.53 -4.69
N PRO A 131 -1.22 -0.85 -5.47
CA PRO A 131 -0.64 0.06 -6.44
C PRO A 131 -1.55 0.21 -7.67
N ILE A 132 -1.85 1.45 -8.05
CA ILE A 132 -2.65 1.79 -9.23
C ILE A 132 -1.84 2.73 -10.12
N LEU A 133 -1.66 2.36 -11.39
CA LEU A 133 -0.99 3.21 -12.38
C LEU A 133 -1.86 4.44 -12.70
N ILE A 134 -1.30 5.63 -12.59
CA ILE A 134 -2.00 6.87 -12.98
C ILE A 134 -1.71 7.13 -14.46
N THR A 135 -2.68 6.79 -15.32
CA THR A 135 -2.68 7.24 -16.71
C THR A 135 -3.30 8.63 -16.76
N HIS A 136 -2.58 9.66 -17.20
CA HIS A 136 -3.17 10.97 -17.49
C HIS A 136 -4.04 10.92 -18.76
N SER A 137 -5.09 10.10 -18.75
CA SER A 137 -6.22 10.24 -19.67
C SER A 137 -7.18 11.25 -19.06
N LYS A 138 -7.23 12.46 -19.62
CA LYS A 138 -8.36 13.38 -19.43
C LYS A 138 -9.67 12.61 -19.67
N LYS A 139 -10.44 12.37 -18.61
CA LYS A 139 -11.90 12.37 -18.64
C LYS A 139 -12.40 12.78 -17.26
N ILE A 140 -12.76 14.04 -17.16
CA ILE A 140 -13.81 14.52 -16.27
C ILE A 140 -15.04 13.68 -16.63
N ILE A 141 -15.46 12.78 -15.76
CA ILE A 141 -16.85 12.35 -15.74
C ILE A 141 -17.50 13.22 -14.68
N GLN A 142 -18.18 14.27 -15.14
CA GLN A 142 -19.28 14.87 -14.40
C GLN A 142 -20.27 13.74 -14.10
N GLN A 143 -20.36 13.35 -12.82
CA GLN A 143 -21.56 12.70 -12.34
C GLN A 143 -22.61 13.81 -12.19
N ASP A 144 -23.47 13.94 -13.21
CA ASP A 144 -24.74 14.61 -13.02
C ASP A 144 -25.79 13.62 -12.48
N PRO A 145 -26.70 14.10 -11.63
CA PRO A 145 -27.46 13.29 -10.70
C PRO A 145 -28.75 12.77 -11.35
N LYS A 146 -29.07 11.48 -11.14
CA LYS A 146 -30.44 10.98 -10.95
C LYS A 146 -30.48 9.47 -10.67
N ASN A 147 -30.91 9.19 -9.44
CA ASN A 147 -31.75 8.07 -8.97
C ASN A 147 -31.13 6.65 -9.02
N SER A 148 -31.10 5.87 -7.94
CA SER A 148 -31.86 5.94 -6.68
C SER A 148 -31.24 5.00 -5.63
N THR A 149 -30.73 5.61 -4.56
CA THR A 149 -30.97 5.34 -3.13
C THR A 149 -31.37 3.93 -2.67
N SER A 150 -30.62 3.39 -1.70
CA SER A 150 -31.23 3.02 -0.42
C SER A 150 -30.27 3.33 0.73
N ASP A 151 -30.64 4.36 1.49
CA ASP A 151 -29.91 4.93 2.62
C ASP A 151 -29.91 4.00 3.84
N CYS A 152 -28.78 3.96 4.54
CA CYS A 152 -28.77 3.71 5.98
C CYS A 152 -28.95 5.06 6.69
N GLU A 153 -30.19 5.40 7.09
CA GLU A 153 -30.43 6.46 8.06
C GLU A 153 -31.00 5.95 9.38
N LYS A 154 -30.49 6.60 10.42
CA LYS A 154 -30.69 6.39 11.85
C LYS A 154 -32.14 6.63 12.27
N GLY A 155 -32.57 5.91 13.30
CA GLY A 155 -33.86 6.14 13.95
C GLY A 155 -33.92 7.40 14.82
N HIS A 156 -35.16 7.79 15.13
CA HIS A 156 -35.54 8.39 16.41
C HIS A 156 -37.03 8.15 16.70
N ASN A 157 -37.31 7.95 17.99
CA ASN A 157 -38.54 7.47 18.61
C ASN A 157 -39.76 8.39 18.47
N GLY A 158 -40.94 7.77 18.63
CA GLY A 158 -42.22 8.40 18.93
C GLY A 158 -43.32 7.36 19.04
#